data_AF-A0A822G320-F1
#
_entry.id   AF-A0A822G320-F1
#
_cell.length_a   1.000
_cell.length_b   1.000
_cell.length_c   1.000
_cell.angle_alpha   90.00
_cell.angle_beta   90.00
_cell.angle_gamma   90.00
#
_symmetry.space_group_name_H-M   'P 1'
#
loop_
_entity.id
_entity.type
_entity.pdbx_description
1 polymer ?
#
loop_
_entity_poly.entity_id
_entity_poly.type
_entity_poly.pdbx_seq_one_letter_code
_entity_poly.pdbx_strand_id
1 'polypeptide(L)'
;IGPRLWRSPGDDLAVSQLSNLWRSTLLKRGCLTLMRSGVNGILQSMLLSIGGIRFHNHHLEMHLDPKELYRDMFFRSIHFGKQYLLNISITVEHDNRAVIDVSIDNENGQAYACDGGCLDTPPKLSTKPVRFPVKMTSPSTAILYVTEDFKYMT
;
A
#
# COMPACT_ATOMS: atom_id res chain seq x y z
N ILE A 1 -12.68 20.89 4.84
CA ILE A 1 -12.62 20.56 3.40
C ILE A 1 -11.14 20.60 2.99
N GLY A 2 -10.54 19.44 2.73
CA GLY A 2 -9.12 19.35 2.36
C GLY A 2 -8.86 19.79 0.91
N PRO A 3 -7.61 20.07 0.53
CA PRO A 3 -7.28 20.45 -0.84
C PRO A 3 -7.56 19.30 -1.81
N ARG A 4 -8.16 19.60 -2.98
CA ARG A 4 -8.44 18.60 -4.02
C ARG A 4 -7.14 18.17 -4.69
N LEU A 5 -6.63 17.00 -4.29
CA LEU A 5 -5.42 16.41 -4.84
C LEU A 5 -5.63 15.89 -6.28
N TRP A 6 -6.85 15.59 -6.69
CA TRP A 6 -7.14 15.06 -8.02
C TRP A 6 -7.98 16.07 -8.79
N ARG A 7 -7.32 16.88 -9.62
CA ARG A 7 -7.95 17.87 -10.51
C ARG A 7 -7.26 17.85 -11.87
N SER A 8 -8.00 18.16 -12.94
CA SER A 8 -7.42 18.39 -14.25
C SER A 8 -6.79 19.79 -14.27
N PRO A 9 -5.47 19.94 -14.43
CA PRO A 9 -4.86 21.26 -14.60
C PRO A 9 -5.15 21.80 -16.00
N GLY A 10 -5.58 23.05 -16.10
CA GLY A 10 -5.92 23.69 -17.38
C GLY A 10 -4.76 24.39 -18.08
N ASP A 11 -3.67 24.66 -17.35
CA ASP A 11 -2.47 25.36 -17.83
C ASP A 11 -1.22 24.92 -17.05
N ASP A 12 -0.05 25.35 -17.50
CA ASP A 12 1.25 25.01 -16.91
C ASP A 12 1.36 25.47 -15.45
N LEU A 13 0.77 26.61 -15.11
CA LEU A 13 0.75 27.13 -13.74
C LEU A 13 -0.04 26.20 -12.82
N ALA A 14 -1.20 25.71 -13.27
CA ALA A 14 -2.04 24.78 -12.55
C ALA A 14 -1.36 23.42 -12.36
N VAL A 15 -0.57 22.96 -13.35
CA VAL A 15 0.28 21.76 -13.23
C VAL A 15 1.32 21.96 -12.12
N SER A 16 2.05 23.08 -12.15
CA SER A 16 3.08 23.39 -11.14
C SER A 16 2.49 23.48 -9.72
N GLN A 17 1.35 24.16 -9.57
CA GLN A 17 0.63 24.23 -8.30
C GLN A 17 0.16 22.86 -7.80
N LEU A 18 -0.37 22.03 -8.69
CA LEU A 18 -0.84 20.68 -8.35
C LEU A 18 0.34 19.79 -7.91
N SER A 19 1.45 19.85 -8.63
CA SER A 19 2.69 19.15 -8.27
C SER A 19 3.21 19.57 -6.89
N ASN A 20 3.25 20.87 -6.60
CA ASN A 20 3.65 21.40 -5.29
C ASN A 20 2.72 20.96 -4.16
N LEU A 21 1.41 20.88 -4.44
CA LEU A 21 0.42 20.38 -3.50
C LEU A 21 0.62 18.88 -3.19
N TRP A 22 0.85 18.06 -4.22
CA TRP A 22 1.20 16.64 -4.03
C TRP A 22 2.48 16.49 -3.23
N ARG A 23 3.53 17.21 -3.60
CA ARG A 23 4.81 17.20 -2.89
C ARG A 23 4.64 17.54 -1.41
N SER A 24 3.90 18.60 -1.10
CA SER A 24 3.62 19.01 0.28
C SER A 24 2.82 17.96 1.06
N THR A 25 1.87 17.30 0.39
CA THR A 25 1.05 16.23 0.99
C THR A 25 1.90 15.00 1.32
N LEU A 26 2.77 14.59 0.39
CA LEU A 26 3.68 13.45 0.57
C LEU A 26 4.71 13.71 1.68
N LEU A 27 5.26 14.93 1.75
CA LEU A 27 6.16 15.34 2.84
C LEU A 27 5.48 15.24 4.21
N LYS A 28 4.24 15.75 4.32
CA LYS A 28 3.45 15.67 5.55
C LYS A 28 3.10 14.24 5.96
N ARG A 29 3.13 13.29 5.01
CA ARG A 29 2.93 11.85 5.26
C ARG A 29 4.23 11.07 5.50
N GLY A 30 5.36 11.76 5.66
CA GLY A 30 6.65 11.15 6.03
C GLY A 30 7.45 10.58 4.85
N CYS A 31 7.04 10.81 3.60
CA CYS A 31 7.72 10.27 2.42
C CYS A 31 8.98 11.04 1.98
N LEU A 32 9.59 11.83 2.88
CA LEU A 32 10.71 12.74 2.53
C LEU A 32 11.89 12.01 1.89
N THR A 33 12.30 10.86 2.44
CA THR A 33 13.44 10.08 1.94
C THR A 33 13.17 9.55 0.54
N LEU A 34 11.97 8.99 0.31
CA LEU A 34 11.56 8.49 -1.00
C LEU A 34 11.50 9.60 -2.04
N MET A 35 10.95 10.76 -1.71
CA MET A 35 10.91 11.90 -2.63
C MET A 35 12.30 12.41 -3.06
N ARG A 36 13.35 12.17 -2.27
CA ARG A 36 14.73 12.54 -2.62
C ARG A 36 15.38 11.53 -3.59
N SER A 37 14.80 10.36 -3.77
CA SER A 37 15.30 9.29 -4.66
C SER A 37 14.88 9.46 -6.13
N GLY A 38 14.42 10.65 -6.53
CA GLY A 38 14.02 10.95 -7.90
C GLY A 38 12.61 10.44 -8.26
N VAL A 39 12.37 10.25 -9.56
CA VAL A 39 11.03 9.95 -10.11
C VAL A 39 10.42 8.68 -9.51
N ASN A 40 11.19 7.60 -9.44
CA ASN A 40 10.72 6.33 -8.87
C ASN A 40 10.33 6.48 -7.40
N GLY A 41 11.09 7.28 -6.65
CA GLY A 41 10.78 7.56 -5.25
C GLY A 41 9.52 8.42 -5.06
N ILE A 42 9.23 9.35 -5.99
CA ILE A 42 7.96 10.10 -6.00
C ILE A 42 6.79 9.16 -6.30
N LEU A 43 6.91 8.30 -7.31
CA LEU A 43 5.87 7.33 -7.66
C LEU A 43 5.58 6.38 -6.49
N GLN A 44 6.64 5.84 -5.87
CA GLN A 44 6.54 5.03 -4.67
C GLN A 44 5.82 5.80 -3.55
N SER A 45 6.20 7.06 -3.30
CA SER A 45 5.55 7.91 -2.29
C SER A 45 4.05 8.09 -2.55
N MET A 46 3.65 8.27 -3.82
CA MET A 46 2.25 8.38 -4.21
C MET A 46 1.48 7.08 -3.93
N LEU A 47 2.02 5.93 -4.35
CA LEU A 47 1.41 4.62 -4.11
C LEU A 47 1.19 4.37 -2.61
N LEU A 48 2.20 4.66 -1.79
CA LEU A 48 2.11 4.48 -0.34
C LEU A 48 1.06 5.40 0.28
N SER A 49 1.04 6.66 -0.15
CA SER A 49 0.06 7.63 0.34
C SER A 49 -1.36 7.22 -0.03
N ILE A 50 -1.62 6.78 -1.26
CA ILE A 50 -2.96 6.39 -1.71
C ILE A 50 -3.42 5.13 -0.98
N GLY A 51 -2.55 4.12 -0.88
CA GLY A 51 -2.90 2.86 -0.23
C GLY A 51 -2.86 2.90 1.30
N GLY A 52 -2.60 4.06 1.93
CA GLY A 52 -2.42 4.12 3.37
C GLY A 52 -1.27 3.22 3.87
N ILE A 53 -0.28 2.97 3.01
CA ILE A 53 0.80 2.03 3.26
C ILE A 53 1.90 2.71 4.06
N ARG A 54 2.36 2.06 5.12
CA ARG A 54 3.46 2.51 5.97
C ARG A 54 4.57 1.47 5.96
N PHE A 55 5.81 1.94 5.82
CA PHE A 55 6.98 1.11 6.03
C PHE A 55 7.52 1.33 7.43
N HIS A 56 7.67 0.24 8.14
CA HIS A 56 8.52 0.13 9.31
C HIS A 56 9.80 -0.61 8.92
N ASN A 57 10.79 -0.65 9.80
CA ASN A 57 12.11 -1.20 9.48
C ASN A 57 12.07 -2.64 8.94
N HIS A 58 11.06 -3.42 9.30
CA HIS A 58 10.98 -4.85 8.97
C HIS A 58 9.65 -5.28 8.35
N HIS A 59 8.64 -4.42 8.33
CA HIS A 59 7.33 -4.77 7.79
C HIS A 59 6.62 -3.57 7.14
N LEU A 60 5.72 -3.90 6.22
CA LEU A 60 4.78 -3.00 5.57
C LEU A 60 3.41 -3.19 6.21
N GLU A 61 2.70 -2.10 6.47
CA GLU A 61 1.32 -2.11 6.95
C GLU A 61 0.43 -1.29 6.03
N MET A 62 -0.76 -1.79 5.68
CA MET A 62 -1.77 -1.07 4.91
C MET A 62 -2.92 -0.61 5.82
N HIS A 63 -3.09 0.71 5.97
CA HIS A 63 -4.12 1.31 6.82
C HIS A 63 -5.19 1.99 5.97
N LEU A 64 -6.14 1.19 5.48
CA LEU A 64 -7.37 1.68 4.85
C LEU A 64 -8.56 1.30 5.73
N ASP A 65 -9.55 2.18 5.85
CA ASP A 65 -10.80 1.85 6.55
C ASP A 65 -11.58 0.84 5.69
N PRO A 66 -11.90 -0.37 6.19
CA PRO A 66 -12.71 -1.35 5.47
C PRO A 66 -14.02 -0.77 4.92
N LYS A 67 -14.62 0.24 5.58
CA LYS A 67 -15.85 0.91 5.12
C LYS A 67 -15.66 1.75 3.86
N GLU A 68 -14.43 2.15 3.55
CA GLU A 68 -14.10 2.96 2.38
C GLU A 68 -13.68 2.09 1.17
N LEU A 69 -13.60 0.76 1.32
CA LEU A 69 -13.21 -0.17 0.26
C LEU A 69 -14.40 -0.58 -0.63
N TYR A 70 -14.99 0.39 -1.32
CA TYR A 70 -16.10 0.18 -2.26
C TYR A 70 -15.68 0.22 -3.74
N ARG A 71 -14.38 0.24 -4.02
CA ARG A 71 -13.82 0.22 -5.38
C ARG A 71 -12.60 -0.68 -5.45
N ASP A 72 -12.40 -1.24 -6.63
CA ASP A 72 -11.18 -1.97 -6.94
C ASP A 72 -9.98 -1.04 -6.97
N MET A 73 -8.86 -1.48 -6.39
CA MET A 73 -7.60 -0.76 -6.36
C MET A 73 -6.45 -1.71 -6.65
N PHE A 74 -5.56 -1.31 -7.55
CA PHE A 74 -4.44 -2.13 -7.98
C PHE A 74 -3.13 -1.38 -7.74
N PHE A 75 -2.34 -1.86 -6.79
CA PHE A 75 -1.02 -1.36 -6.50
C PHE A 75 -0.01 -2.36 -7.06
N ARG A 76 0.79 -1.92 -8.03
CA ARG A 76 1.75 -2.77 -8.73
C ARG A 76 3.17 -2.26 -8.51
N SER A 77 4.12 -3.19 -8.54
CA SER A 77 5.54 -2.88 -8.49
C SER A 77 5.97 -2.06 -7.26
N ILE A 78 5.33 -2.29 -6.11
CA ILE A 78 5.70 -1.62 -4.86
C ILE A 78 7.07 -2.15 -4.44
N HIS A 79 8.05 -1.25 -4.32
CA HIS A 79 9.34 -1.60 -3.77
C HIS A 79 9.22 -1.93 -2.28
N PHE A 80 9.50 -3.18 -1.91
CA PHE A 80 9.64 -3.65 -0.54
C PHE A 80 10.86 -4.55 -0.46
N GLY A 81 11.82 -4.22 0.41
CA GLY A 81 13.11 -4.91 0.42
C GLY A 81 13.95 -4.62 -0.83
N LYS A 82 14.90 -5.51 -1.12
CA LYS A 82 15.85 -5.37 -2.25
C LYS A 82 15.67 -6.39 -3.36
N GLN A 83 14.88 -7.44 -3.15
CA GLN A 83 14.92 -8.65 -3.97
C GLN A 83 13.69 -8.88 -4.84
N TYR A 84 12.59 -8.20 -4.57
CA TYR A 84 11.32 -8.40 -5.25
C TYR A 84 10.45 -7.15 -5.19
N LEU A 85 9.46 -7.09 -6.06
CA LEU A 85 8.41 -6.09 -6.08
C LEU A 85 7.09 -6.71 -5.63
N LEU A 86 6.38 -5.98 -4.77
CA LEU A 86 5.11 -6.38 -4.22
C LEU A 86 3.95 -5.89 -5.09
N ASN A 87 2.97 -6.77 -5.29
CA ASN A 87 1.73 -6.48 -6.00
C ASN A 87 0.56 -6.72 -5.03
N ILE A 88 -0.30 -5.72 -4.86
CA ILE A 88 -1.48 -5.76 -4.00
C ILE A 88 -2.69 -5.37 -4.85
N SER A 89 -3.71 -6.21 -4.86
CA SER A 89 -5.01 -5.91 -5.47
C SER A 89 -6.06 -5.92 -4.39
N ILE A 90 -6.91 -4.90 -4.35
CA ILE A 90 -8.13 -4.88 -3.55
C ILE A 90 -9.27 -4.97 -4.56
N THR A 91 -10.12 -5.99 -4.43
CA THR A 91 -11.29 -6.17 -5.31
C THR A 91 -12.54 -6.31 -4.49
N VAL A 92 -13.62 -5.69 -4.95
CA VAL A 92 -14.94 -5.78 -4.33
C VAL A 92 -15.69 -6.96 -4.94
N GLU A 93 -16.02 -7.96 -4.12
CA GLU A 93 -16.78 -9.12 -4.54
C GLU A 93 -18.29 -8.83 -4.65
N HIS A 94 -19.06 -9.80 -5.13
CA HIS A 94 -20.47 -9.62 -5.52
C HIS A 94 -21.39 -9.32 -4.33
N ASP A 95 -20.93 -9.59 -3.11
CA ASP A 95 -21.61 -9.32 -1.85
C ASP A 95 -21.14 -8.01 -1.19
N ASN A 96 -20.46 -7.15 -1.96
CA ASN A 96 -19.84 -5.90 -1.52
C ASN A 96 -18.76 -6.07 -0.45
N ARG A 97 -18.20 -7.28 -0.27
CA ARG A 97 -17.02 -7.47 0.58
C ARG A 97 -15.75 -7.27 -0.23
N ALA A 98 -14.82 -6.49 0.31
CA ALA A 98 -13.51 -6.33 -0.28
C ALA A 98 -12.61 -7.52 0.11
N VAL A 99 -11.82 -8.00 -0.83
CA VAL A 99 -10.75 -8.98 -0.63
C VAL A 99 -9.42 -8.40 -1.10
N ILE A 100 -8.33 -8.88 -0.51
CA ILE A 100 -6.97 -8.45 -0.84
C ILE A 100 -6.21 -9.63 -1.45
N ASP A 101 -5.70 -9.47 -2.66
CA ASP A 101 -4.82 -10.42 -3.32
C ASP A 101 -3.38 -9.87 -3.31
N VAL A 102 -2.44 -10.63 -2.78
CA VAL A 102 -1.04 -10.22 -2.60
C VAL A 102 -0.09 -11.21 -3.28
N SER A 103 0.83 -10.71 -4.10
CA SER A 103 1.90 -11.51 -4.72
C SER A 103 3.20 -10.73 -4.82
N ILE A 104 4.29 -11.45 -5.09
CA ILE A 104 5.60 -10.88 -5.39
C ILE A 104 6.00 -11.24 -6.82
N ASP A 105 6.87 -10.46 -7.44
CA ASP A 105 7.34 -10.72 -8.82
C ASP A 105 8.45 -11.79 -8.93
N ASN A 106 8.91 -12.33 -7.81
CA ASN A 106 10.04 -13.25 -7.73
C ASN A 106 9.70 -14.49 -6.88
N GLU A 107 9.69 -15.67 -7.51
CA GLU A 107 9.47 -16.98 -6.85
C GLU A 107 10.42 -17.24 -5.66
N ASN A 108 11.65 -16.75 -5.75
CA ASN A 108 12.68 -16.96 -4.73
C ASN A 108 12.64 -15.89 -3.63
N GLY A 109 11.73 -14.91 -3.72
CA GLY A 109 11.57 -13.89 -2.71
C GLY A 109 11.17 -14.48 -1.36
N GLN A 110 11.62 -13.81 -0.30
CA GLN A 110 11.26 -14.14 1.06
C GLN A 110 10.32 -13.07 1.59
N ALA A 111 9.02 -13.31 1.43
CA ALA A 111 7.97 -12.42 1.89
C ALA A 111 6.84 -13.24 2.50
N TYR A 112 6.23 -12.71 3.55
CA TYR A 112 5.06 -13.29 4.21
C TYR A 112 4.01 -12.20 4.38
N ALA A 113 2.74 -12.59 4.35
CA ALA A 113 1.64 -11.64 4.54
C ALA A 113 0.56 -12.21 5.47
N CYS A 114 -0.14 -11.31 6.15
CA CYS A 114 -1.32 -11.64 6.94
C CYS A 114 -2.33 -10.50 6.94
N ASP A 115 -3.59 -10.84 7.22
CA ASP A 115 -4.69 -9.89 7.36
C ASP A 115 -4.77 -9.33 8.79
N GLY A 116 -5.82 -8.56 9.07
CA GLY A 116 -5.99 -7.82 10.32
C GLY A 116 -5.71 -8.65 11.58
N GLY A 117 -4.63 -8.27 12.29
CA GLY A 117 -4.23 -8.85 13.57
C GLY A 117 -3.35 -10.10 13.48
N CYS A 118 -3.05 -10.62 12.28
CA CYS A 118 -2.13 -11.75 12.04
C CYS A 118 -2.35 -12.94 12.99
N LEU A 119 -3.62 -13.28 13.23
CA LEU A 119 -4.01 -14.36 14.14
C LEU A 119 -3.65 -15.75 13.60
N ASP A 120 -3.60 -15.87 12.27
CA ASP A 120 -3.23 -17.08 11.55
C ASP A 120 -1.77 -17.00 11.09
N THR A 121 -1.11 -18.16 10.99
CA THR A 121 0.28 -18.26 10.51
C THR A 121 0.42 -17.61 9.11
N PRO A 122 1.22 -16.55 8.97
CA PRO A 122 1.41 -15.85 7.70
C PRO A 122 1.93 -16.78 6.59
N PRO A 123 1.19 -16.99 5.48
CA PRO A 123 1.70 -17.74 4.34
C PRO A 123 2.87 -17.03 3.67
N LYS A 124 3.81 -17.82 3.13
CA LYS A 124 4.86 -17.30 2.26
C LYS A 124 4.26 -16.88 0.92
N LEU A 125 4.60 -15.68 0.47
CA LEU A 125 4.20 -15.17 -0.85
C LEU A 125 5.05 -15.78 -1.96
N SER A 126 4.46 -15.85 -3.16
CA SER A 126 5.12 -16.22 -4.41
C SER A 126 4.57 -15.36 -5.56
N THR A 127 4.83 -15.76 -6.80
CA THR A 127 4.22 -15.10 -7.97
C THR A 127 2.72 -15.34 -8.06
N LYS A 128 2.22 -16.41 -7.41
CA LYS A 128 0.80 -16.69 -7.31
C LYS A 128 0.18 -15.83 -6.20
N PRO A 129 -0.90 -15.09 -6.48
CA PRO A 129 -1.58 -14.30 -5.47
C PRO A 129 -2.13 -15.15 -4.32
N VAL A 130 -1.88 -14.69 -3.10
CA VAL A 130 -2.52 -15.18 -1.88
C VAL A 130 -3.65 -14.23 -1.52
N ARG A 131 -4.84 -14.78 -1.28
CA ARG A 131 -6.05 -14.02 -0.98
C ARG A 131 -6.28 -13.91 0.52
N PHE A 132 -6.62 -12.71 0.97
CA PHE A 132 -6.96 -12.37 2.34
C PHE A 132 -8.31 -11.66 2.42
N PRO A 133 -9.15 -11.99 3.41
CA PRO A 133 -10.36 -11.21 3.68
C PRO A 133 -10.02 -9.86 4.32
N VAL A 134 -10.78 -8.82 4.00
CA VAL A 134 -10.70 -7.56 4.76
C VAL A 134 -11.48 -7.72 6.06
N LYS A 135 -10.79 -7.59 7.20
CA LYS A 135 -11.38 -7.69 8.55
C LYS A 135 -11.60 -6.31 9.16
N MET A 136 -12.72 -6.12 9.85
CA MET A 136 -12.93 -4.98 10.76
C MET A 136 -12.50 -5.37 12.17
N THR A 137 -11.63 -4.58 12.79
CA THR A 137 -11.07 -4.86 14.12
C THR A 137 -11.41 -3.76 15.14
N SER A 138 -11.43 -4.12 16.42
CA SER A 138 -11.59 -3.17 17.53
C SER A 138 -10.54 -3.48 18.61
N PRO A 139 -9.53 -2.61 18.82
CA PRO A 139 -9.28 -1.34 18.12
C PRO A 139 -8.92 -1.54 16.63
N SER A 140 -9.01 -0.47 15.83
CA SER A 140 -8.67 -0.52 14.40
C SER A 140 -7.19 -0.88 14.21
N THR A 141 -6.94 -1.87 13.35
CA THR A 141 -5.59 -2.34 12.96
C THR A 141 -5.37 -2.11 11.46
N ALA A 142 -4.15 -2.37 10.97
CA ALA A 142 -3.92 -2.44 9.53
C ALA A 142 -4.72 -3.60 8.93
N ILE A 143 -5.13 -3.47 7.67
CA ILE A 143 -5.90 -4.50 6.94
C ILE A 143 -4.98 -5.53 6.28
N LEU A 144 -3.71 -5.18 6.09
CA LEU A 144 -2.68 -6.05 5.52
C LEU A 144 -1.33 -5.74 6.18
N TYR A 145 -0.59 -6.80 6.49
CA TYR A 145 0.80 -6.76 6.94
C TYR A 145 1.65 -7.58 5.98
N VAL A 146 2.84 -7.10 5.63
CA VAL A 146 3.83 -7.84 4.81
C VAL A 146 5.22 -7.71 5.44
N THR A 147 5.98 -8.81 5.56
CA THR A 147 7.32 -8.83 6.18
C THR A 147 8.30 -9.70 5.38
N GLU A 148 9.60 -9.40 5.47
CA GLU A 148 10.67 -10.30 5.02
C GLU A 148 11.06 -11.33 6.10
N ASP A 149 10.79 -11.03 7.37
CA ASP A 149 11.15 -11.87 8.50
C ASP A 149 9.92 -12.14 9.38
N PHE A 150 9.59 -13.42 9.45
CA PHE A 150 8.46 -13.98 10.19
C PHE A 150 8.47 -13.58 11.68
N LYS A 151 9.66 -13.34 12.26
CA LYS A 151 9.81 -12.96 13.67
C LYS A 151 9.19 -11.61 14.03
N TYR A 152 8.92 -10.75 13.05
CA TYR A 152 8.29 -9.44 13.27
C TYR A 152 6.77 -9.45 13.10
N MET A 153 6.15 -10.64 12.96
CA MET A 153 4.70 -10.83 12.85
C MET A 153 4.06 -11.52 14.07
N THR A 154 4.86 -12.02 15.02
CA THR A 154 4.43 -12.68 16.26
C THR A 154 4.53 -11.77 17.48
#